data_AF-B6VNQ8-F1
#
_entry.id   AF-B6VNQ8-F1
#
_cell.length_a   1.000
_cell.length_b   1.000
_cell.length_c   1.000
_cell.angle_alpha   90.00
_cell.angle_beta   90.00
_cell.angle_gamma   90.00
#
_symmetry.space_group_name_H-M   'P 1'
#
loop_
_entity.id
_entity.type
_entity.pdbx_description
1 polymer ?
#
loop_
_entity_poly.entity_id
_entity_poly.type
_entity_poly.pdbx_seq_one_letter_code
_entity_poly.pdbx_strand_id
1 'polypeptide(L)'
;MIFFYRLTTEERINVWFEDKTLFFSDNHLDMTTGLLQYNSQPKTAHNRLDSIYQIRLGVKVSPQRSLHKDDNPDNALSSFPYETSREGYRNFGRK
;
A
#
# COMPACT_ATOMS: atom_id res chain seq x y z
N MET A 1 -20.00 -0.14 -10.14
CA MET A 1 -19.03 -0.17 -9.02
C MET A 1 -17.76 -0.95 -9.35
N ILE A 2 -17.81 -2.15 -9.94
CA ILE A 2 -16.63 -2.99 -10.18
C ILE A 2 -15.56 -2.39 -11.11
N PHE A 3 -16.00 -1.56 -12.08
CA PHE A 3 -15.11 -0.89 -13.04
C PHE A 3 -14.10 0.05 -12.37
N PHE A 4 -14.57 0.92 -11.47
CA PHE A 4 -13.71 1.91 -10.81
C PHE A 4 -12.73 1.26 -9.82
N TYR A 5 -13.17 0.22 -9.08
CA TYR A 5 -12.28 -0.51 -8.18
C TYR A 5 -11.13 -1.22 -8.91
N ARG A 6 -11.40 -1.71 -10.12
CA ARG A 6 -10.34 -2.30 -10.95
C ARG A 6 -9.30 -1.24 -11.32
N LEU A 7 -9.76 -0.09 -11.82
CA LEU A 7 -8.87 1.01 -12.21
C LEU A 7 -8.03 1.54 -11.05
N THR A 8 -8.62 1.75 -9.87
CA THR A 8 -7.86 2.24 -8.70
C THR A 8 -6.80 1.25 -8.25
N THR A 9 -7.06 -0.06 -8.38
CA THR A 9 -6.08 -1.11 -8.06
C THR A 9 -4.93 -1.12 -9.08
N GLU A 10 -5.25 -0.92 -10.36
CA GLU A 10 -4.28 -0.90 -11.46
C GLU A 10 -3.32 0.31 -11.32
N GLU A 11 -3.86 1.49 -10.99
CA GLU A 11 -3.12 2.75 -10.86
C GLU A 11 -2.52 3.00 -9.46
N ARG A 12 -2.61 2.03 -8.54
CA ARG A 12 -2.13 2.15 -7.15
C ARG A 12 -2.75 3.31 -6.36
N ILE A 13 -4.02 3.61 -6.63
CA ILE A 13 -4.78 4.64 -5.93
C ILE A 13 -5.45 4.01 -4.70
N ASN A 14 -5.13 4.55 -3.52
CA ASN A 14 -5.82 4.23 -2.28
C ASN A 14 -7.12 5.02 -2.18
N VAL A 15 -8.16 4.39 -1.63
CA VAL A 15 -9.50 4.98 -1.49
C VAL A 15 -10.00 4.74 -0.08
N TRP A 16 -10.49 5.78 0.58
CA TRP A 16 -11.07 5.69 1.93
C TRP A 16 -12.28 6.60 2.06
N PHE A 17 -13.09 6.33 3.08
CA PHE A 17 -14.25 7.15 3.39
C PHE A 17 -13.98 7.95 4.66
N GLU A 18 -14.37 9.21 4.63
CA GLU A 18 -14.49 10.04 5.83
C GLU A 18 -15.90 10.63 5.81
N ASP A 19 -16.66 10.33 6.87
CA ASP A 19 -18.09 10.57 6.99
C ASP A 19 -18.92 10.06 5.78
N LYS A 20 -19.30 10.96 4.87
CA LYS A 20 -20.12 10.68 3.68
C LYS A 20 -19.37 10.94 2.38
N THR A 21 -18.07 11.24 2.48
CA THR A 21 -17.24 11.65 1.36
C THR A 21 -16.21 10.58 1.06
N LEU A 22 -16.01 10.31 -0.23
CA LEU A 22 -15.00 9.38 -0.73
C LEU A 22 -13.73 10.17 -1.08
N PHE A 23 -12.61 9.78 -0.49
CA PHE A 23 -11.30 10.35 -0.75
C PHE A 23 -10.42 9.34 -1.50
N PHE A 24 -9.46 9.85 -2.27
CA PHE A 24 -8.51 9.04 -3.01
C PHE A 24 -7.12 9.70 -3.02
N SER A 25 -6.07 8.90 -3.02
CA SER A 25 -4.68 9.37 -3.15
C SER A 25 -3.74 8.24 -3.60
N ASP A 26 -2.71 8.60 -4.34
CA ASP A 26 -1.56 7.75 -4.69
C ASP A 26 -0.43 7.81 -3.64
N ASN A 27 -0.57 8.67 -2.62
CA ASN A 27 0.38 8.87 -1.55
C ASN A 27 -0.16 8.39 -0.18
N HIS A 28 0.66 7.61 0.53
CA HIS A 28 0.35 7.09 1.86
C HIS A 28 0.26 8.17 2.96
N LEU A 29 0.80 9.38 2.74
CA LEU A 29 0.77 10.47 3.72
C LEU A 29 -0.54 11.26 3.72
N ASP A 30 -1.36 11.11 2.68
CA ASP A 30 -2.59 11.90 2.52
C ASP A 30 -3.72 11.39 3.42
N MET A 31 -3.57 10.17 3.95
CA MET A 31 -4.47 9.60 4.94
C MET A 31 -4.03 10.05 6.35
N THR A 32 -4.63 11.13 6.86
CA THR A 32 -4.38 11.59 8.23
C THR A 32 -5.25 10.82 9.22
N THR A 33 -4.67 10.38 10.34
CA THR A 33 -5.40 9.69 11.42
C THR A 33 -5.28 10.48 12.72
N GLY A 34 -6.26 10.30 13.62
CA GLY A 34 -6.13 10.74 15.01
C GLY A 34 -5.04 9.98 15.76
N LEU A 35 -4.49 10.59 16.81
CA LEU A 35 -3.53 9.95 17.72
C LEU A 35 -4.28 9.14 18.78
N LEU A 36 -3.98 7.84 18.88
CA LEU A 36 -4.54 6.93 19.87
C LEU A 36 -3.48 6.53 20.91
N GLN A 37 -3.86 6.41 22.18
CA GLN A 37 -2.95 6.03 23.26
C GLN A 37 -3.00 4.52 23.54
N TYR A 38 -1.86 3.86 23.76
CA TYR A 38 -1.87 2.46 24.20
C TYR A 38 -2.10 2.32 25.71
N ASN A 39 -3.01 1.44 26.12
CA ASN A 39 -3.27 1.10 27.52
C ASN A 39 -3.59 -0.40 27.70
N SER A 40 -2.71 -1.12 28.41
CA SER A 40 -2.87 -2.57 28.66
C SER A 40 -3.95 -2.93 29.68
N GLN A 41 -4.51 -1.95 30.41
CA GLN A 41 -5.52 -2.15 31.45
C GLN A 41 -6.83 -1.42 31.10
N PRO A 42 -7.64 -1.95 30.16
CA PRO A 42 -8.84 -1.27 29.68
C PRO A 42 -9.90 -1.05 30.77
N LYS A 43 -9.91 -1.88 31.83
CA LYS A 43 -10.87 -1.79 32.94
C LYS A 43 -10.52 -0.74 34.00
N THR A 44 -9.25 -0.37 34.10
CA THR A 44 -8.74 0.62 35.08
C THR A 44 -8.44 1.96 34.42
N ALA A 45 -8.58 2.04 33.09
CA ALA A 45 -8.39 3.22 32.28
C ALA A 45 -9.50 4.25 32.56
N HIS A 46 -9.35 5.03 33.62
CA HIS A 46 -10.22 6.18 33.92
C HIS A 46 -9.86 7.41 33.04
N ASN A 47 -8.93 7.26 32.10
CA ASN A 47 -8.48 8.35 31.24
C ASN A 47 -9.48 8.58 30.09
N ARG A 48 -9.90 9.84 29.94
CA ARG A 48 -10.81 10.38 28.92
C ARG A 48 -10.30 10.31 27.45
N LEU A 49 -9.19 9.62 27.19
CA LEU A 49 -8.54 9.59 25.88
C LEU A 49 -8.80 8.25 25.18
N ASP A 50 -9.05 8.31 23.87
CA ASP A 50 -9.24 7.12 23.05
C ASP A 50 -8.00 6.23 23.08
N SER A 51 -8.19 4.97 23.47
CA SER A 51 -7.08 4.05 23.73
C SER A 51 -7.20 2.68 23.07
N ILE A 52 -6.06 2.09 22.75
CA ILE A 52 -5.90 0.73 22.21
C ILE A 52 -5.31 -0.16 23.31
N TYR A 53 -5.83 -1.37 23.49
CA TYR A 53 -5.37 -2.29 24.53
C TYR A 53 -4.67 -3.54 24.00
N GLN A 54 -4.68 -3.77 22.68
CA GLN A 54 -4.05 -4.93 22.07
C GLN A 54 -3.39 -4.56 20.75
N ILE A 55 -2.14 -5.01 20.59
CA ILE A 55 -1.37 -4.89 19.35
C ILE A 55 -1.01 -6.30 18.89
N ARG A 56 -1.27 -6.61 17.62
CA ARG A 56 -0.84 -7.87 16.98
C ARG A 56 -0.02 -7.54 15.75
N LEU A 57 1.17 -8.11 15.65
CA LEU A 57 2.04 -7.96 14.49
C LEU A 57 2.08 -9.27 13.71
N GLY A 58 1.74 -9.20 12.41
CA GLY A 58 1.87 -10.33 11.48
C GLY A 58 3.04 -10.12 10.54
N VAL A 59 3.88 -11.14 10.37
CA VAL A 59 4.99 -11.14 9.40
C VAL A 59 4.71 -12.20 8.34
N LYS A 60 4.86 -11.84 7.07
CA LYS A 60 4.74 -12.75 5.94
C LYS A 60 5.91 -12.57 4.97
N VAL A 61 6.37 -13.68 4.39
CA VAL A 61 7.30 -13.63 3.25
C VAL A 61 6.51 -13.18 2.01
N SER A 62 7.06 -12.22 1.26
CA SER A 62 6.43 -11.71 0.04
C SER A 62 7.46 -11.64 -1.10
N PRO A 63 7.05 -11.78 -2.38
CA PRO A 63 7.95 -11.65 -3.52
C PRO A 63 8.67 -10.30 -3.51
N GLN A 64 9.97 -10.32 -3.84
CA GLN A 64 10.80 -9.11 -3.79
C GLN A 64 10.73 -8.25 -5.06
N ARG A 65 10.32 -8.86 -6.18
CA ARG A 65 10.15 -8.20 -7.47
C ARG A 65 8.99 -8.80 -8.25
N SER A 66 8.32 -7.98 -9.04
CA SER A 66 7.58 -8.41 -10.22
C SER A 66 8.26 -7.85 -11.47
N LEU A 67 8.18 -8.60 -12.57
CA LEU A 67 8.69 -8.22 -13.87
C LEU A 67 7.50 -8.17 -14.82
N HIS A 68 7.26 -7.03 -15.45
CA HIS A 68 6.19 -6.85 -16.41
C HIS A 68 6.77 -6.65 -17.81
N LYS A 69 6.12 -7.26 -18.81
CA LYS A 69 6.46 -7.12 -20.22
C LYS A 69 5.16 -6.86 -20.98
N ASP A 70 5.21 -5.93 -21.91
CA ASP A 70 4.14 -5.63 -22.84
C ASP A 70 4.68 -5.69 -24.29
N ASP A 71 3.77 -5.78 -25.26
CA ASP A 71 4.08 -5.80 -26.68
C ASP A 71 3.43 -4.61 -27.38
N ASN A 72 4.26 -3.74 -27.96
CA ASN A 72 3.79 -2.62 -28.76
C ASN A 72 3.92 -2.98 -30.24
N PRO A 73 2.81 -3.25 -30.97
CA PRO A 73 2.88 -3.64 -32.38
C PRO A 73 3.48 -2.54 -33.27
N ASP A 74 3.37 -1.26 -32.88
CA ASP A 74 3.99 -0.14 -33.60
C ASP A 74 5.52 -0.10 -33.41
N ASN A 75 6.04 -0.86 -32.45
CA ASN A 75 7.46 -0.95 -32.15
C ASN A 75 7.88 -2.36 -31.70
N ALA A 76 7.64 -3.34 -32.57
CA ALA A 76 7.82 -4.78 -32.31
C ALA A 76 9.25 -5.21 -31.90
N LEU A 77 10.28 -4.37 -32.14
CA LEU A 77 11.68 -4.66 -31.79
C LEU A 77 12.17 -3.88 -30.56
N SER A 78 11.32 -3.05 -29.96
CA SER A 78 11.70 -2.34 -28.75
C SER A 78 11.90 -3.29 -27.58
N SER A 79 13.13 -3.35 -27.08
CA SER A 79 13.42 -3.92 -25.77
C SER A 79 12.97 -2.91 -24.72
N PHE A 80 11.71 -3.01 -24.27
CA PHE A 80 11.29 -2.26 -23.08
C PHE A 80 12.11 -2.74 -21.88
N PRO A 81 12.78 -1.83 -21.13
CA PRO A 81 13.35 -2.21 -19.85
C PRO A 81 12.22 -2.76 -18.97
N TYR A 82 12.47 -3.87 -18.29
CA TYR A 82 11.51 -4.43 -17.35
C TYR A 82 11.14 -3.35 -16.33
N GLU A 83 9.86 -2.98 -16.27
CA GLU A 83 9.39 -2.16 -15.16
C GLU A 83 9.52 -3.00 -13.90
N THR A 84 10.43 -2.57 -13.02
CA THR A 84 10.64 -3.22 -11.75
C THR A 84 9.69 -2.58 -10.75
N SER A 85 8.89 -3.37 -10.05
CA SER A 85 7.98 -2.87 -9.03
C SER A 85 8.67 -2.19 -7.82
N ARG A 86 10.00 -2.21 -7.74
CA ARG A 86 10.79 -1.66 -6.62
C ARG A 86 12.16 -1.14 -7.09
N GLU A 87 12.43 0.14 -6.86
CA GLU A 87 13.74 0.74 -7.09
C GLU A 87 14.80 0.15 -6.12
N GLY A 88 16.00 -0.14 -6.62
CA GLY A 88 17.17 -0.48 -5.77
C GLY A 88 17.56 -1.95 -5.68
N TYR A 89 16.98 -2.86 -6.48
CA TYR A 89 17.43 -4.26 -6.51
C TYR A 89 18.78 -4.38 -7.25
N ARG A 90 19.90 -4.47 -6.50
CA ARG A 90 21.22 -4.75 -7.08
C ARG A 90 21.36 -6.25 -7.34
N ASN A 91 21.83 -6.60 -8.55
CA ASN A 91 22.13 -7.98 -8.93
C ASN A 91 23.27 -8.55 -8.06
N PHE A 92 22.95 -9.23 -6.96
CA PHE A 92 23.91 -10.10 -6.28
C PHE A 92 24.06 -11.39 -7.09
N GLY A 93 24.92 -11.39 -8.12
CA GLY A 93 25.09 -12.59 -8.94
C GLY A 93 25.92 -12.49 -10.21
N ARG A 94 26.89 -11.58 -10.31
CA ARG A 94 27.99 -11.77 -11.28
C ARG A 94 29.21 -12.28 -10.53
N LYS A 95 29.44 -13.59 -10.63
CA LYS A 95 30.80 -14.13 -10.55
C LYS A 95 31.52 -13.80 -11.85
#